data_AF-A0A8S3ZKB3-F1
#
_entry.id   AF-A0A8S3ZKB3-F1
#
_cell.length_a   1.000
_cell.length_b   1.000
_cell.length_c   1.000
_cell.angle_alpha   90.00
_cell.angle_beta   90.00
_cell.angle_gamma   90.00
#
_symmetry.space_group_name_H-M   'P 1'
#
loop_
_entity.id
_entity.type
_entity.pdbx_description
1 polymer ?
#
loop_
_entity_poly.entity_id
_entity_poly.type
_entity_poly.pdbx_seq_one_letter_code
_entity_poly.pdbx_strand_id
1 'polypeptide(L)'
;INIPSNTAASDYVVHVDHTRHLFRFGTGARSDFIIHEDYQQYRNVLYSLFNSVTLHQFSWFRDQGTASDPNHSRDVNATEELTKNGVEILGESLFSARPASEPMWVANLHSAELRDAVTIRLNYLTGITKGKVHRWIVNNQLLHGRFYEDRLGDKNFSPQLFKTVRAADPYPDLLLNDLDVVATGNHNL
;
A
#
# COMPACT_ATOMS: atom_id res chain seq x y z
N ILE A 1 21.71 -12.06 31.83
CA ILE A 1 22.82 -13.05 31.79
C ILE A 1 23.80 -12.62 32.88
N ASN A 2 24.06 -13.47 33.87
CA ASN A 2 25.08 -13.21 34.89
C ASN A 2 26.41 -13.79 34.37
N ILE A 3 27.40 -12.93 34.16
CA ILE A 3 28.72 -13.32 33.65
C ILE A 3 29.72 -13.22 34.82
N PRO A 4 30.47 -14.29 35.13
CA PRO A 4 31.52 -14.24 36.14
C PRO A 4 32.59 -13.18 35.81
N SER A 5 33.13 -12.53 36.84
CA SER A 5 34.06 -11.40 36.70
C SER A 5 35.38 -11.70 35.97
N ASN A 6 35.69 -12.98 35.73
CA ASN A 6 37.00 -13.41 35.22
C ASN A 6 36.92 -14.00 33.80
N THR A 7 35.80 -13.84 33.09
CA THR A 7 35.67 -14.37 31.73
C THR A 7 35.94 -13.31 30.67
N ALA A 8 36.76 -13.63 29.67
CA ALA A 8 37.07 -12.71 28.57
C ALA A 8 35.93 -12.70 27.52
N ALA A 9 35.72 -11.56 26.86
CA ALA A 9 34.69 -11.43 25.82
C ALA A 9 34.93 -12.35 24.61
N SER A 10 36.18 -12.74 24.35
CA SER A 10 36.58 -13.71 23.33
C SER A 10 36.07 -15.13 23.60
N ASP A 11 35.67 -15.42 24.83
CA ASP A 11 35.29 -16.77 25.26
C ASP A 11 33.78 -17.03 25.05
N TYR A 12 33.07 -16.08 24.43
CA TYR A 12 31.64 -16.16 24.19
C TYR A 12 31.28 -15.91 22.72
N VAL A 13 30.24 -16.62 22.27
CA VAL A 13 29.48 -16.30 21.06
C VAL A 13 28.08 -15.91 21.50
N VAL A 14 27.66 -14.69 21.16
CA VAL A 14 26.29 -14.24 21.41
C VAL A 14 25.44 -14.64 20.22
N HIS A 15 24.42 -15.46 20.48
CA HIS A 15 23.35 -15.74 19.52
C HIS A 15 22.12 -14.92 19.89
N VAL A 16 21.52 -14.29 18.88
CA VAL A 16 20.28 -13.54 19.02
C VAL A 16 19.22 -14.25 18.18
N ASP A 17 18.23 -14.84 18.85
CA ASP A 17 17.06 -15.43 18.21
C ASP A 17 15.92 -14.41 18.17
N HIS A 18 15.70 -13.79 17.01
CA HIS A 18 14.55 -12.92 16.78
C HIS A 18 13.27 -13.75 16.69
N THR A 19 12.40 -13.64 17.71
CA THR A 19 11.13 -14.37 17.76
C THR A 19 9.97 -13.63 17.11
N ARG A 20 10.04 -12.29 17.03
CA ARG A 20 9.10 -11.43 16.31
C ARG A 20 9.72 -10.05 16.08
N HIS A 21 9.24 -9.35 15.04
CA HIS A 21 9.59 -7.95 14.83
C HIS A 21 8.70 -7.04 15.69
N LEU A 22 9.29 -6.06 16.39
CA LEU A 22 8.55 -5.04 17.14
C LEU A 22 7.90 -3.99 16.23
N PHE A 23 8.40 -3.87 15.01
CA PHE A 23 7.88 -3.00 13.98
C PHE A 23 7.53 -3.84 12.74
N ARG A 24 6.88 -3.20 11.78
CA ARG A 24 6.53 -3.85 10.51
C ARG A 24 7.80 -4.06 9.69
N PHE A 25 8.21 -5.31 9.58
CA PHE A 25 9.28 -5.76 8.70
C PHE A 25 8.63 -6.49 7.53
N GLY A 26 8.69 -5.88 6.36
CA GLY A 26 7.86 -6.29 5.24
C GLY A 26 8.53 -6.28 3.89
N THR A 27 7.79 -6.80 2.91
CA THR A 27 8.19 -6.89 1.50
C THR A 27 7.05 -6.48 0.57
N GLY A 28 7.39 -6.09 -0.66
CA GLY A 28 6.41 -6.08 -1.75
C GLY A 28 6.08 -7.51 -2.18
N ALA A 29 4.81 -7.78 -2.48
CA ALA A 29 4.38 -9.07 -3.03
C ALA A 29 3.32 -8.85 -4.11
N ARG A 30 3.11 -9.89 -4.94
CA ARG A 30 2.02 -9.88 -5.90
C ARG A 30 0.85 -10.71 -5.41
N SER A 31 -0.37 -10.17 -5.56
CA SER A 31 -1.59 -10.84 -5.13
C SER A 31 -1.76 -12.25 -5.69
N ASP A 32 -1.36 -12.49 -6.95
CA ASP A 32 -1.41 -13.82 -7.56
C ASP A 32 -0.50 -14.84 -6.85
N PHE A 33 0.68 -14.42 -6.38
CA PHE A 33 1.59 -15.32 -5.65
C PHE A 33 1.08 -15.61 -4.23
N ILE A 34 0.26 -14.72 -3.68
CA ILE A 34 -0.39 -14.91 -2.38
C ILE A 34 -1.56 -15.89 -2.45
N ILE A 35 -2.27 -16.01 -3.57
CA ILE A 35 -3.50 -16.84 -3.62
C ILE A 35 -3.38 -18.09 -4.47
N HIS A 36 -2.44 -18.16 -5.42
CA HIS A 36 -2.37 -19.28 -6.35
C HIS A 36 -1.58 -20.47 -5.77
N GLU A 37 -2.11 -21.69 -5.92
CA GLU A 37 -1.61 -22.88 -5.23
C GLU A 37 -0.12 -23.17 -5.51
N ASP A 38 0.33 -23.03 -6.75
CA ASP A 38 1.71 -23.22 -7.20
C ASP A 38 2.77 -22.42 -6.43
N TYR A 39 2.38 -21.33 -5.76
CA TYR A 39 3.29 -20.45 -5.02
C TYR A 39 3.39 -20.77 -3.52
N GLN A 40 3.06 -22.00 -3.12
CA GLN A 40 3.12 -22.40 -1.70
C GLN A 40 4.50 -22.17 -1.08
N GLN A 41 5.59 -22.50 -1.79
CA GLN A 41 6.94 -22.30 -1.27
C GLN A 41 7.26 -20.81 -1.08
N TYR A 42 6.81 -19.95 -2.00
CA TYR A 42 6.95 -18.50 -1.86
C TYR A 42 6.21 -17.99 -0.62
N ARG A 43 4.98 -18.44 -0.38
CA ARG A 43 4.21 -18.07 0.81
C ARG A 43 4.88 -18.53 2.10
N ASN A 44 5.41 -19.75 2.13
CA ASN A 44 6.11 -20.26 3.31
C ASN A 44 7.32 -19.39 3.68
N VAL A 45 8.09 -18.94 2.68
CA VAL A 45 9.21 -18.02 2.91
C VAL A 45 8.71 -16.64 3.33
N LEU A 46 7.64 -16.14 2.72
CA LEU A 46 7.05 -14.86 3.07
C LEU A 46 6.59 -14.84 4.53
N TYR A 47 5.83 -15.85 4.95
CA TYR A 47 5.29 -15.95 6.31
C TYR A 47 6.36 -16.22 7.37
N SER A 48 7.50 -16.81 7.00
CA SER A 48 8.60 -17.03 7.96
C SER A 48 9.47 -15.79 8.18
N LEU A 49 9.48 -14.84 7.24
CA LEU A 49 10.37 -13.68 7.28
C LEU A 49 9.67 -12.37 7.62
N PHE A 50 8.43 -12.19 7.14
CA PHE A 50 7.76 -10.88 7.13
C PHE A 50 6.47 -10.90 7.93
N ASN A 51 6.23 -9.80 8.66
CA ASN A 51 4.95 -9.54 9.34
C ASN A 51 4.14 -8.42 8.66
N SER A 52 4.62 -7.89 7.53
CA SER A 52 3.86 -6.95 6.71
C SER A 52 4.14 -7.12 5.22
N VAL A 53 3.15 -6.89 4.38
CA VAL A 53 3.27 -6.95 2.92
C VAL A 53 2.68 -5.71 2.28
N THR A 54 3.38 -5.19 1.27
CA THR A 54 2.86 -4.17 0.36
C THR A 54 2.26 -4.84 -0.86
N LEU A 55 0.97 -4.59 -1.11
CA LEU A 55 0.28 -5.03 -2.33
C LEU A 55 0.16 -3.84 -3.28
N HIS A 56 0.97 -3.87 -4.35
CA HIS A 56 1.03 -2.81 -5.36
C HIS A 56 -0.14 -2.84 -6.36
N GLN A 57 -0.94 -3.90 -6.35
CA GLN A 57 -2.01 -4.16 -7.32
C GLN A 57 -3.24 -3.27 -7.10
N PHE A 58 -3.32 -2.54 -5.99
CA PHE A 58 -4.41 -1.60 -5.75
C PHE A 58 -4.25 -0.28 -6.53
N SER A 59 -3.08 -0.03 -7.12
CA SER A 59 -2.87 1.09 -8.06
C SER A 59 -3.86 1.01 -9.22
N TRP A 60 -4.48 2.15 -9.56
CA TRP A 60 -5.47 2.25 -10.65
C TRP A 60 -4.93 1.73 -11.99
N PHE A 61 -3.64 1.91 -12.24
CA PHE A 61 -2.96 1.39 -13.42
C PHE A 61 -2.93 -0.15 -13.50
N ARG A 62 -3.06 -0.84 -12.37
CA ARG A 62 -2.95 -2.30 -12.25
C ARG A 62 -4.29 -3.00 -12.03
N ASP A 63 -5.37 -2.24 -11.95
CA ASP A 63 -6.73 -2.76 -11.87
C ASP A 63 -6.98 -3.76 -13.01
N GLN A 64 -7.72 -4.82 -12.69
CA GLN A 64 -8.22 -5.75 -13.70
C GLN A 64 -9.65 -5.37 -14.08
N GLY A 65 -10.10 -5.85 -15.24
CA GLY A 65 -11.45 -5.55 -15.74
C GLY A 65 -11.51 -4.28 -16.57
N THR A 66 -12.64 -3.57 -16.51
CA THR A 66 -12.91 -2.36 -17.28
C THR A 66 -13.30 -1.19 -16.37
N ALA A 67 -13.35 0.02 -16.91
CA ALA A 67 -13.80 1.20 -16.15
C ALA A 67 -15.21 1.02 -15.55
N SER A 68 -16.10 0.31 -16.25
CA SER A 68 -17.47 0.03 -15.81
C SER A 68 -17.61 -1.24 -14.98
N ASP A 69 -16.62 -2.14 -15.02
CA ASP A 69 -16.63 -3.43 -14.33
C ASP A 69 -15.20 -3.76 -13.83
N PRO A 70 -14.73 -3.06 -12.78
CA PRO A 70 -13.43 -3.30 -12.20
C PRO A 70 -13.43 -4.60 -11.39
N ASN A 71 -12.36 -5.37 -11.47
CA ASN A 71 -12.18 -6.62 -10.75
C ASN A 71 -11.00 -6.55 -9.78
N HIS A 72 -11.33 -6.53 -8.49
CA HIS A 72 -10.37 -6.55 -7.38
C HIS A 72 -10.41 -7.84 -6.55
N SER A 73 -11.14 -8.86 -7.02
CA SER A 73 -11.31 -10.12 -6.27
C SER A 73 -9.96 -10.75 -5.92
N ARG A 74 -9.01 -10.75 -6.85
CA ARG A 74 -7.64 -11.25 -6.62
C ARG A 74 -6.97 -10.53 -5.46
N ASP A 75 -7.01 -9.21 -5.45
CA ASP A 75 -6.27 -8.40 -4.48
C ASP A 75 -6.95 -8.43 -3.11
N VAL A 76 -8.29 -8.44 -3.08
CA VAL A 76 -9.07 -8.66 -1.86
C VAL A 76 -8.80 -10.05 -1.28
N ASN A 77 -8.81 -11.11 -2.08
CA ASN A 77 -8.49 -12.46 -1.60
C ASN A 77 -7.06 -12.54 -1.05
N ALA A 78 -6.11 -11.84 -1.66
CA ALA A 78 -4.75 -11.75 -1.13
C ALA A 78 -4.71 -11.05 0.24
N THR A 79 -5.50 -9.99 0.46
CA THR A 79 -5.58 -9.36 1.80
C THR A 79 -6.10 -10.32 2.87
N GLU A 80 -7.09 -11.15 2.53
CA GLU A 80 -7.65 -12.12 3.46
C GLU A 80 -6.66 -13.23 3.78
N GLU A 81 -5.94 -13.74 2.78
CA GLU A 81 -4.93 -14.78 2.95
C GLU A 81 -3.74 -14.30 3.79
N LEU A 82 -3.27 -13.07 3.56
CA LEU A 82 -2.22 -12.45 4.39
C LEU A 82 -2.69 -12.28 5.84
N THR A 83 -3.91 -11.77 6.04
CA THR A 83 -4.48 -11.53 7.37
C THR A 83 -4.63 -12.83 8.17
N LYS A 84 -5.08 -13.92 7.52
CA LYS A 84 -5.18 -15.25 8.15
C LYS A 84 -3.84 -15.77 8.66
N ASN A 85 -2.74 -15.38 8.02
CA ASN A 85 -1.39 -15.76 8.39
C ASN A 85 -0.68 -14.70 9.27
N GLY A 86 -1.42 -13.74 9.84
CA GLY A 86 -0.87 -12.73 10.75
C GLY A 86 0.02 -11.68 10.09
N VAL A 87 -0.10 -11.48 8.77
CA VAL A 87 0.66 -10.49 8.01
C VAL A 87 -0.19 -9.25 7.77
N GLU A 88 0.32 -8.08 8.17
CA GLU A 88 -0.37 -6.81 7.98
C GLU A 88 -0.19 -6.25 6.56
N ILE A 89 -1.26 -5.66 6.02
CA ILE A 89 -1.30 -5.20 4.63
C ILE A 89 -1.08 -3.69 4.53
N LEU A 90 -0.13 -3.29 3.68
CA LEU A 90 -0.02 -1.95 3.10
C LEU A 90 -0.57 -1.97 1.67
N GLY A 91 -1.71 -1.32 1.44
CA GLY A 91 -2.27 -1.15 0.09
C GLY A 91 -1.60 -0.01 -0.66
N GLU A 92 -0.99 -0.31 -1.81
CA GLU A 92 -0.36 0.69 -2.68
C GLU A 92 -0.99 0.65 -4.08
N SER A 93 -1.58 1.72 -4.58
CA SER A 93 -2.07 2.94 -3.91
C SER A 93 -3.48 3.22 -4.42
N LEU A 94 -4.29 4.00 -3.69
CA LEU A 94 -5.62 4.35 -4.22
C LEU A 94 -5.50 5.24 -5.47
N PHE A 95 -4.56 6.18 -5.45
CA PHE A 95 -4.32 7.18 -6.49
C PHE A 95 -2.81 7.49 -6.65
N SER A 96 -2.43 8.09 -7.78
CA SER A 96 -1.09 8.65 -8.00
C SER A 96 -1.17 10.07 -8.57
N ALA A 97 -0.33 10.97 -8.06
CA ALA A 97 -0.30 12.35 -8.55
C ALA A 97 0.44 12.49 -9.89
N ARG A 98 1.13 11.44 -10.36
CA ARG A 98 1.80 11.41 -11.66
C ARG A 98 0.84 10.99 -12.77
N PRO A 99 0.66 11.80 -13.83
CA PRO A 99 -0.22 11.44 -14.94
C PRO A 99 0.15 10.12 -15.63
N ALA A 100 1.44 9.79 -15.68
CA ALA A 100 1.95 8.55 -16.29
C ALA A 100 1.65 7.29 -15.46
N SER A 101 1.15 7.45 -14.25
CA SER A 101 0.76 6.35 -13.35
C SER A 101 -0.75 6.09 -13.37
N GLU A 102 -1.51 6.78 -14.22
CA GLU A 102 -2.94 6.60 -14.37
C GLU A 102 -3.25 5.85 -15.68
N PRO A 103 -4.33 5.04 -15.73
CA PRO A 103 -4.79 4.44 -16.98
C PRO A 103 -5.08 5.52 -18.04
N MET A 104 -4.81 5.22 -19.31
CA MET A 104 -5.04 6.18 -20.40
C MET A 104 -6.49 6.70 -20.45
N TRP A 105 -7.47 5.86 -20.12
CA TRP A 105 -8.87 6.28 -20.11
C TRP A 105 -9.14 7.33 -19.03
N VAL A 106 -8.54 7.19 -17.83
CA VAL A 106 -8.61 8.19 -16.74
C VAL A 106 -7.92 9.47 -17.17
N ALA A 107 -6.75 9.36 -17.79
CA ALA A 107 -5.98 10.49 -18.30
C ALA A 107 -6.74 11.31 -19.37
N ASN A 108 -7.74 10.73 -20.04
CA ASN A 108 -8.52 11.38 -21.08
C ASN A 108 -9.85 11.98 -20.58
N LEU A 109 -10.26 11.76 -19.33
CA LEU A 109 -11.53 12.26 -18.79
C LEU A 109 -11.56 13.78 -18.63
N HIS A 110 -12.68 14.43 -18.92
CA HIS A 110 -12.85 15.84 -18.57
C HIS A 110 -13.06 16.00 -17.05
N SER A 111 -12.97 17.23 -16.54
CA SER A 111 -12.94 17.49 -15.08
C SER A 111 -14.13 16.88 -14.32
N ALA A 112 -15.36 16.99 -14.85
CA ALA A 112 -16.55 16.43 -14.20
C ALA A 112 -16.49 14.89 -14.16
N GLU A 113 -16.20 14.27 -15.29
CA GLU A 113 -16.10 12.81 -15.41
C GLU A 113 -14.96 12.24 -14.56
N LEU A 114 -13.84 12.96 -14.46
CA LEU A 114 -12.73 12.59 -13.58
C LEU A 114 -13.14 12.63 -12.11
N ARG A 115 -13.89 13.67 -11.69
CA ARG A 115 -14.40 13.78 -10.32
C ARG A 115 -15.35 12.62 -9.99
N ASP A 116 -16.20 12.25 -10.93
CA ASP A 116 -17.11 11.12 -10.78
C ASP A 116 -16.35 9.79 -10.70
N ALA A 117 -15.38 9.58 -11.60
CA ALA A 117 -14.54 8.38 -11.61
C ALA A 117 -13.76 8.19 -10.31
N VAL A 118 -13.16 9.28 -9.79
CA VAL A 118 -12.45 9.25 -8.50
C VAL A 118 -13.41 8.91 -7.36
N THR A 119 -14.61 9.50 -7.35
CA THR A 119 -15.62 9.25 -6.31
C THR A 119 -16.11 7.81 -6.34
N ILE A 120 -16.41 7.29 -7.54
CA ILE A 120 -16.83 5.89 -7.75
C ILE A 120 -15.72 4.94 -7.27
N ARG A 121 -14.48 5.15 -7.71
CA ARG A 121 -13.33 4.34 -7.27
C ARG A 121 -13.20 4.33 -5.75
N LEU A 122 -13.22 5.51 -5.13
CA LEU A 122 -12.99 5.65 -3.71
C LEU A 122 -14.08 4.90 -2.92
N ASN A 123 -15.35 5.11 -3.25
CA ASN A 123 -16.46 4.40 -2.62
C ASN A 123 -16.38 2.89 -2.82
N TYR A 124 -16.06 2.45 -4.04
CA TYR A 124 -15.95 1.03 -4.37
C TYR A 124 -14.81 0.36 -3.60
N LEU A 125 -13.59 0.88 -3.68
CA LEU A 125 -12.42 0.29 -3.02
C LEU A 125 -12.56 0.31 -1.51
N THR A 126 -12.92 1.45 -0.92
CA THR A 126 -13.12 1.54 0.54
C THR A 126 -14.24 0.62 1.02
N GLY A 127 -15.26 0.36 0.21
CA GLY A 127 -16.32 -0.60 0.51
C GLY A 127 -15.81 -2.05 0.54
N ILE A 128 -15.11 -2.50 -0.50
CA ILE A 128 -14.69 -3.91 -0.61
C ILE A 128 -13.48 -4.25 0.26
N THR A 129 -12.66 -3.25 0.64
CA THR A 129 -11.48 -3.44 1.49
C THR A 129 -11.70 -3.05 2.94
N LYS A 130 -12.92 -2.66 3.34
CA LYS A 130 -13.22 -2.18 4.70
C LYS A 130 -12.78 -3.19 5.76
N GLY A 131 -11.88 -2.77 6.65
CA GLY A 131 -11.31 -3.64 7.70
C GLY A 131 -10.39 -4.76 7.20
N LYS A 132 -10.02 -4.77 5.91
CA LYS A 132 -9.10 -5.77 5.31
C LYS A 132 -7.70 -5.22 5.05
N VAL A 133 -7.55 -3.90 5.02
CA VAL A 133 -6.26 -3.23 4.80
C VAL A 133 -5.89 -2.47 6.07
N HIS A 134 -4.65 -2.65 6.52
CA HIS A 134 -4.18 -2.05 7.76
C HIS A 134 -3.65 -0.64 7.53
N ARG A 135 -3.09 -0.39 6.34
CA ARG A 135 -2.54 0.90 5.94
C ARG A 135 -2.73 1.15 4.45
N TRP A 136 -3.00 2.39 4.09
CA TRP A 136 -3.21 2.81 2.71
C TRP A 136 -2.23 3.90 2.30
N ILE A 137 -1.57 3.73 1.16
CA ILE A 137 -1.06 4.87 0.40
C ILE A 137 -2.25 5.44 -0.35
N VAL A 138 -2.79 6.56 0.16
CA VAL A 138 -3.99 7.19 -0.42
C VAL A 138 -3.63 7.89 -1.72
N ASN A 139 -2.58 8.70 -1.71
CA ASN A 139 -2.04 9.33 -2.89
C ASN A 139 -0.52 9.17 -2.91
N ASN A 140 0.02 8.74 -4.05
CA ASN A 140 1.46 8.51 -4.25
C ASN A 140 2.07 9.68 -5.02
N GLN A 141 3.32 10.04 -4.71
CA GLN A 141 4.16 10.91 -5.54
C GLN A 141 3.67 12.37 -5.72
N LEU A 142 3.12 12.99 -4.68
CA LEU A 142 2.66 14.40 -4.71
C LEU A 142 3.78 15.42 -4.95
N LEU A 143 5.03 15.10 -4.63
CA LEU A 143 6.20 15.92 -4.95
C LEU A 143 6.59 15.88 -6.43
N HIS A 144 6.01 14.95 -7.19
CA HIS A 144 6.36 14.66 -8.58
C HIS A 144 5.20 14.91 -9.55
N GLY A 145 4.06 15.39 -9.06
CA GLY A 145 2.89 15.67 -9.88
C GLY A 145 1.73 16.18 -9.05
N ARG A 146 0.72 16.70 -9.75
CA ARG A 146 -0.52 17.24 -9.17
C ARG A 146 -1.71 16.94 -10.07
N PHE A 147 -1.72 15.72 -10.63
CA PHE A 147 -2.62 15.34 -11.70
C PHE A 147 -4.09 15.68 -11.37
N TYR A 148 -4.58 15.29 -10.19
CA TYR A 148 -5.97 15.54 -9.83
C TYR A 148 -6.23 17.01 -9.50
N GLU A 149 -5.34 17.68 -8.78
CA GLU A 149 -5.50 19.10 -8.44
C GLU A 149 -5.60 19.96 -9.70
N ASP A 150 -4.69 19.73 -10.66
CA ASP A 150 -4.63 20.51 -11.89
C ASP A 150 -5.80 20.18 -12.82
N ARG A 151 -6.22 18.91 -12.90
CA ARG A 151 -7.34 18.48 -13.76
C ARG A 151 -8.71 18.83 -13.20
N LEU A 152 -8.82 18.97 -11.89
CA LEU A 152 -10.07 19.31 -11.22
C LEU A 152 -10.17 20.79 -10.83
N GLY A 153 -9.09 21.56 -11.00
CA GLY A 153 -9.00 22.96 -10.59
C GLY A 153 -9.12 23.15 -9.06
N ASP A 154 -8.73 22.14 -8.29
CA ASP A 154 -8.90 22.11 -6.83
C ASP A 154 -7.58 21.77 -6.13
N LYS A 155 -6.90 22.79 -5.62
CA LYS A 155 -5.62 22.65 -4.91
C LYS A 155 -5.72 21.83 -3.61
N ASN A 156 -6.92 21.65 -3.07
CA ASN A 156 -7.16 20.92 -1.84
C ASN A 156 -7.67 19.50 -2.10
N PHE A 157 -7.61 19.01 -3.33
CA PHE A 157 -8.18 17.72 -3.69
C PHE A 157 -7.49 16.55 -2.97
N SER A 158 -6.15 16.52 -2.90
CA SER A 158 -5.44 15.47 -2.15
C SER A 158 -5.87 15.38 -0.68
N PRO A 159 -5.86 16.45 0.13
CA PRO A 159 -6.41 16.42 1.49
C PRO A 159 -7.86 15.91 1.57
N GLN A 160 -8.71 16.18 0.57
CA GLN A 160 -10.08 15.66 0.53
C GLN A 160 -10.10 14.14 0.38
N LEU A 161 -9.23 13.56 -0.46
CA LEU A 161 -9.13 12.09 -0.61
C LEU A 161 -8.89 11.40 0.74
N PHE A 162 -7.95 11.90 1.54
CA PHE A 162 -7.67 11.36 2.87
C PHE A 162 -8.88 11.46 3.81
N LYS A 163 -9.60 12.59 3.79
CA LYS A 163 -10.81 12.77 4.60
C LYS A 163 -11.91 11.78 4.20
N THR A 164 -12.12 11.59 2.90
CA THR A 164 -13.13 10.66 2.40
C THR A 164 -12.80 9.21 2.75
N VAL A 165 -11.53 8.79 2.59
CA VAL A 165 -11.11 7.44 3.00
C VAL A 165 -11.31 7.24 4.50
N ARG A 166 -10.89 8.20 5.34
CA ARG A 166 -11.09 8.14 6.79
C ARG A 166 -12.56 8.06 7.20
N ALA A 167 -13.45 8.74 6.48
CA ALA A 167 -14.88 8.71 6.73
C ALA A 167 -15.51 7.35 6.35
N ALA A 168 -15.03 6.71 5.27
CA ALA A 168 -15.51 5.41 4.82
C ALA A 168 -15.00 4.24 5.67
N ASP A 169 -13.71 4.30 6.03
CA ASP A 169 -13.03 3.32 6.91
C ASP A 169 -12.15 4.04 7.94
N PRO A 170 -12.57 4.08 9.23
CA PRO A 170 -11.82 4.76 10.29
C PRO A 170 -10.64 3.94 10.81
N TYR A 171 -10.41 2.72 10.36
CA TYR A 171 -9.37 1.84 10.91
C TYR A 171 -7.96 2.04 10.33
N PRO A 172 -7.72 2.05 9.00
CA PRO A 172 -6.36 2.04 8.47
C PRO A 172 -5.57 3.31 8.78
N ASP A 173 -4.24 3.18 8.87
CA ASP A 173 -3.33 4.33 8.77
C ASP A 173 -3.35 4.85 7.33
N LEU A 174 -3.48 6.16 7.16
CA LEU A 174 -3.52 6.79 5.83
C LEU A 174 -2.19 7.50 5.60
N LEU A 175 -1.50 7.11 4.53
CA LEU A 175 -0.14 7.51 4.22
C LEU A 175 -0.10 8.30 2.91
N LEU A 176 0.76 9.31 2.90
CA LEU A 176 1.35 9.87 1.69
C LEU A 176 2.69 9.15 1.49
N ASN A 177 2.93 8.63 0.29
CA ASN A 177 4.21 8.04 -0.08
C ASN A 177 4.86 8.85 -1.20
N ASP A 178 6.17 9.01 -1.13
CA ASP A 178 6.94 9.70 -2.15
C ASP A 178 8.39 9.19 -2.20
N LEU A 179 9.05 9.43 -3.33
CA LEU A 179 10.46 9.09 -3.54
C LEU A 179 11.33 10.34 -3.53
N ASP A 180 12.64 10.17 -3.43
CA ASP A 180 13.65 11.24 -3.45
C ASP A 180 13.49 12.38 -2.42
N VAL A 181 12.57 12.24 -1.46
CA VAL A 181 12.30 13.24 -0.40
C VAL A 181 13.56 13.62 0.37
N VAL A 182 14.37 12.61 0.73
CA VAL A 182 15.61 12.80 1.51
C VAL A 182 16.82 12.98 0.59
N ALA A 183 16.86 12.28 -0.54
CA ALA A 183 18.05 12.17 -1.36
C ALA A 183 18.35 13.45 -2.16
N THR A 184 17.33 14.18 -2.59
CA THR A 184 17.51 15.34 -3.47
C THR A 184 17.09 16.66 -2.83
N GLY A 185 16.16 16.65 -1.87
CA GLY A 185 15.68 17.87 -1.19
C GLY A 185 15.07 18.93 -2.13
N ASN A 186 14.76 18.58 -3.37
CA ASN A 186 14.44 19.53 -4.45
C ASN A 186 12.94 19.75 -4.68
N HIS A 187 12.09 19.26 -3.78
CA HIS A 187 10.65 19.28 -3.97
C HIS A 187 9.94 20.05 -2.84
N ASN A 188 9.00 20.92 -3.22
CA ASN A 188 8.11 21.63 -2.31
C ASN A 188 6.68 21.09 -2.48
N LEU A 189 5.98 20.87 -1.37
CA LEU A 189 4.54 20.55 -1.36
C LEU A 189 3.68 21.80 -1.58
#